data_AF-A0A972CBP6-F1
#
_entry.id   AF-A0A972CBP6-F1
#
_cell.length_a   1.000
_cell.length_b   1.000
_cell.length_c   1.000
_cell.angle_alpha   90.00
_cell.angle_beta   90.00
_cell.angle_gamma   90.00
#
_symmetry.space_group_name_H-M   'P 1'
#
loop_
_entity.id
_entity.type
_entity.pdbx_description
1 polymer ?
#
loop_
_entity_poly.entity_id
_entity_poly.type
_entity_poly.pdbx_seq_one_letter_code
_entity_poly.pdbx_strand_id
1 'polypeptide(L)'
;MRKSRKRRKSNFKSAVFIALIIALSSIGIGYGYWNGGVNTDISISTGELETFFSGSSYSSLGVGTSGDGKTLIITGQVEAGYGEDIILTVVNRGTVPARIVETGSVIYPGDSGTIRVTVNPAYESNVTLDSEILYSIISEGGTINIDEIIGQMFPVQEYSFSEDYYIEQGF
;
A
#
# COMPACT_ATOMS: atom_id res chain seq x y z
N MET A 1 64.98 65.67 -59.77
CA MET A 1 64.09 64.53 -60.07
C MET A 1 63.24 64.21 -58.84
N ARG A 2 61.90 64.27 -58.92
CA ARG A 2 60.99 64.03 -57.78
C ARG A 2 60.14 62.78 -58.07
N LYS A 3 60.36 61.69 -57.33
CA LYS A 3 59.62 60.42 -57.49
C LYS A 3 58.21 60.53 -56.89
N SER A 4 57.16 60.31 -57.68
CA SER A 4 55.78 60.26 -57.19
C SER A 4 55.48 58.90 -56.53
N ARG A 5 54.87 58.91 -55.34
CA ARG A 5 54.43 57.69 -54.63
C ARG A 5 53.01 57.30 -55.09
N LYS A 6 52.86 56.10 -55.67
CA LYS A 6 51.55 55.52 -56.02
C LYS A 6 50.74 55.24 -54.75
N ARG A 7 49.53 55.81 -54.65
CA ARG A 7 48.58 55.54 -53.54
C ARG A 7 48.01 54.12 -53.68
N ARG A 8 48.18 53.28 -52.66
CA ARG A 8 47.56 51.94 -52.59
C ARG A 8 46.05 52.09 -52.34
N LYS A 9 45.22 51.38 -53.11
CA LYS A 9 43.78 51.31 -52.88
C LYS A 9 43.54 50.49 -51.60
N SER A 10 42.78 51.05 -50.66
CA SER A 10 42.41 50.40 -49.40
C SER A 10 41.24 49.44 -49.63
N ASN A 11 41.41 48.17 -49.26
CA ASN A 11 40.38 47.13 -49.35
C ASN A 11 39.46 47.08 -48.12
N PHE A 12 39.38 48.18 -47.35
CA PHE A 12 38.65 48.26 -46.07
C PHE A 12 37.22 47.73 -46.13
N LYS A 13 36.49 48.03 -47.22
CA LYS A 13 35.10 47.54 -47.39
C LYS A 13 35.03 46.01 -47.41
N SER A 14 35.96 45.35 -48.10
CA SER A 14 36.00 43.89 -48.20
C SER A 14 36.36 43.26 -46.83
N ALA A 15 37.29 43.87 -46.09
CA ALA A 15 37.66 43.41 -44.76
C ALA A 15 36.49 43.46 -43.77
N VAL A 16 35.64 44.49 -43.84
CA VAL A 16 34.43 44.60 -43.00
C VAL A 16 33.43 43.48 -43.29
N PHE A 17 33.17 43.17 -44.58
CA PHE A 17 32.26 42.08 -44.94
C PHE A 17 32.79 40.72 -44.49
N ILE A 18 34.08 40.46 -44.61
CA ILE A 18 34.70 39.22 -44.14
C ILE A 18 34.57 39.08 -42.62
N ALA A 19 34.84 40.14 -41.86
CA ALA A 19 34.69 40.13 -40.41
C ALA A 19 33.24 39.88 -39.98
N LEU A 20 32.27 40.43 -40.71
CA LEU A 20 30.84 40.24 -40.44
C LEU A 20 30.40 38.78 -40.67
N ILE A 21 30.90 38.14 -41.74
CA ILE A 21 30.61 36.73 -42.04
C ILE A 21 31.14 35.81 -40.93
N ILE A 22 32.35 36.10 -40.43
CA ILE A 22 32.96 35.33 -39.34
C ILE A 22 32.13 35.50 -38.06
N ALA A 23 31.78 36.73 -37.69
CA ALA A 23 30.97 37.01 -36.50
C ALA A 23 29.59 36.33 -36.56
N LEU A 24 28.93 36.38 -37.72
CA LEU A 24 27.63 35.74 -37.93
C LEU A 24 27.71 34.21 -37.83
N SER A 25 28.81 33.63 -38.31
CA SER A 25 29.06 32.18 -38.21
C SER A 25 29.32 31.74 -36.77
N SER A 26 30.05 32.55 -35.99
CA SER A 26 30.33 32.26 -34.57
C SER A 26 29.07 32.25 -33.69
N ILE A 27 28.11 33.13 -33.99
CA ILE A 27 26.82 33.19 -33.27
C ILE A 27 26.03 31.88 -33.46
N GLY A 28 26.01 31.33 -34.69
CA GLY A 28 25.33 30.05 -34.98
C GLY A 28 25.91 28.86 -34.20
N ILE A 29 27.25 28.81 -34.06
CA ILE A 29 27.94 27.77 -33.28
C ILE A 29 27.60 27.89 -31.78
N GLY A 30 27.51 29.13 -31.27
CA GLY A 30 27.13 29.40 -29.88
C GLY A 30 25.73 28.88 -29.53
N TYR A 31 24.74 29.10 -30.39
CA TYR A 31 23.38 28.56 -30.20
C TYR A 31 23.34 27.03 -30.26
N GLY A 32 24.11 26.42 -31.17
CA GLY A 32 24.21 24.96 -31.25
C GLY A 32 24.81 24.32 -29.99
N TYR A 33 25.81 24.98 -29.38
CA TYR A 33 26.42 24.50 -28.14
C TYR A 33 25.53 24.71 -26.91
N TRP A 34 24.81 25.84 -26.83
CA TRP A 34 23.87 26.10 -25.74
C TRP A 34 22.72 25.08 -25.67
N ASN A 35 22.29 24.55 -26.82
CA ASN A 35 21.21 23.56 -26.85
C ASN A 35 21.69 22.12 -26.64
N GLY A 36 22.99 21.84 -26.78
CA GLY A 36 23.55 20.48 -26.71
C GLY A 36 23.92 20.00 -25.30
N GLY A 37 23.97 20.89 -24.32
CA GLY A 37 24.45 20.60 -22.96
C GLY A 37 23.38 20.53 -21.86
N VAL A 38 22.12 20.84 -22.17
CA VAL A 38 21.05 20.87 -21.16
C VAL A 38 20.32 19.52 -21.19
N ASN A 39 20.98 18.48 -20.70
CA ASN A 39 20.30 17.25 -20.34
C ASN A 39 19.67 17.49 -18.96
N THR A 40 18.36 17.77 -18.93
CA THR A 40 17.67 18.03 -17.67
C THR A 40 17.18 16.68 -17.15
N ASP A 41 17.96 16.07 -16.26
CA ASP A 41 17.53 14.86 -15.56
C ASP A 41 16.48 15.25 -14.51
N ILE A 42 15.22 15.30 -14.94
CA ILE A 42 14.08 15.60 -14.07
C ILE A 42 13.62 14.27 -13.46
N SER A 43 13.95 14.04 -12.18
CA SER A 43 13.28 13.02 -11.38
C SER A 43 12.06 13.65 -10.70
N ILE A 44 10.89 13.10 -10.99
CA ILE A 44 9.63 13.48 -10.31
C ILE A 44 9.37 12.39 -9.27
N SER A 45 9.46 12.75 -7.98
CA SER A 45 8.97 11.89 -6.90
C SER A 45 7.47 12.12 -6.73
N THR A 46 6.65 11.09 -6.95
CA THR A 46 5.18 11.16 -6.89
C THR A 46 4.63 11.01 -5.47
N GLY A 47 5.48 11.11 -4.45
CA GLY A 47 5.14 10.86 -3.05
C GLY A 47 5.21 9.37 -2.68
N GLU A 48 5.11 9.09 -1.39
CA GLU A 48 5.26 7.77 -0.78
C GLU A 48 3.95 7.36 -0.11
N LEU A 49 3.52 6.12 -0.36
CA LEU A 49 2.40 5.49 0.34
C LEU A 49 2.97 4.75 1.56
N GLU A 50 2.57 5.19 2.76
CA GLU A 50 2.97 4.54 4.01
C GLU A 50 1.74 4.45 4.92
N THR A 51 1.27 3.22 5.16
CA THR A 51 0.12 2.95 6.04
C THR A 51 0.53 2.11 7.22
N PHE A 52 0.02 2.48 8.39
CA PHE A 52 0.26 1.78 9.64
C PHE A 52 -1.05 1.26 10.20
N PHE A 53 -1.06 -0.01 10.61
CA PHE A 53 -2.21 -0.66 11.21
C PHE A 53 -2.06 -0.68 12.73
N SER A 54 -3.03 -0.11 13.42
CA SER A 54 -3.14 -0.15 14.87
C SER A 54 -4.46 -0.82 15.24
N GLY A 55 -4.36 -2.03 15.77
CA GLY A 55 -5.49 -2.78 16.33
C GLY A 55 -5.21 -3.14 17.77
N SER A 56 -6.24 -3.10 18.62
CA SER A 56 -6.18 -3.77 19.91
C SER A 56 -6.05 -5.27 19.66
N SER A 57 -5.02 -5.89 20.22
CA SER A 57 -4.91 -7.35 20.28
C SER A 57 -6.09 -7.87 21.11
N TYR A 58 -7.14 -8.36 20.46
CA TYR A 58 -8.13 -9.20 21.12
C TYR A 58 -7.42 -10.52 21.46
N SER A 59 -7.73 -11.11 22.61
CA SER A 59 -6.96 -12.22 23.19
C SER A 59 -6.80 -13.46 22.30
N SER A 60 -7.62 -13.59 21.25
CA SER A 60 -7.59 -14.70 20.30
C SER A 60 -7.35 -14.28 18.83
N LEU A 61 -7.07 -13.00 18.56
CA LEU A 61 -6.90 -12.45 17.21
C LEU A 61 -5.46 -11.93 17.01
N GLY A 62 -4.80 -12.45 15.98
CA GLY A 62 -3.55 -11.95 15.43
C GLY A 62 -3.79 -11.03 14.25
N VAL A 63 -3.47 -9.75 14.41
CA VAL A 63 -3.46 -8.76 13.32
C VAL A 63 -2.02 -8.57 12.84
N GLY A 64 -1.77 -8.86 11.57
CA GLY A 64 -0.47 -8.76 10.92
C GLY A 64 -0.52 -7.90 9.66
N THR A 65 0.65 -7.48 9.19
CA THR A 65 0.80 -6.82 7.88
C THR A 65 1.66 -7.70 6.99
N SER A 66 1.30 -7.84 5.71
CA SER A 66 2.13 -8.51 4.71
C SER A 66 3.50 -7.83 4.59
N GLY A 67 4.51 -8.57 4.14
CA GLY A 67 5.86 -8.03 3.91
C GLY A 67 5.92 -6.92 2.85
N ASP A 68 4.85 -6.73 2.08
CA ASP A 68 4.67 -5.60 1.16
C ASP A 68 4.16 -4.31 1.83
N GLY A 69 3.73 -4.37 3.10
CA GLY A 69 3.14 -3.26 3.87
C GLY A 69 1.77 -2.78 3.38
N LYS A 70 1.18 -3.43 2.37
CA LYS A 70 -0.07 -3.01 1.69
C LYS A 70 -1.26 -3.90 2.00
N THR A 71 -0.99 -5.11 2.50
CA THR A 71 -2.04 -6.07 2.84
C THR A 71 -2.13 -6.23 4.36
N LEU A 72 -3.30 -5.92 4.92
CA LEU A 72 -3.63 -6.24 6.31
C LEU A 72 -4.12 -7.68 6.38
N ILE A 73 -3.52 -8.49 7.24
CA ILE A 73 -3.89 -9.89 7.43
C ILE A 73 -4.47 -10.04 8.83
N ILE A 74 -5.73 -10.46 8.92
CA ILE A 74 -6.40 -10.69 10.20
C ILE A 74 -6.60 -12.18 10.36
N THR A 75 -6.01 -12.73 11.41
CA THR A 75 -6.08 -14.14 11.78
C THR A 75 -6.56 -14.31 13.20
N GLY A 76 -7.13 -15.45 13.53
CA GLY A 76 -7.37 -15.81 14.91
C GLY A 76 -8.40 -16.91 15.04
N GLN A 77 -8.62 -17.31 16.29
CA GLN A 77 -9.53 -18.38 16.64
C GLN A 77 -10.74 -17.80 17.37
N VAL A 78 -11.93 -18.12 16.89
CA VAL A 78 -13.19 -17.68 17.51
C VAL A 78 -14.07 -18.89 17.76
N GLU A 79 -14.71 -18.92 18.92
CA GLU A 79 -15.65 -19.98 19.27
C GLU A 79 -16.92 -19.91 18.41
N ALA A 80 -17.43 -21.08 18.02
CA ALA A 80 -18.68 -21.23 17.29
C ALA A 80 -19.85 -20.50 17.98
N GLY A 81 -20.63 -19.73 17.22
CA GLY A 81 -21.77 -18.97 17.76
C GLY A 81 -21.41 -17.69 18.51
N TYR A 82 -20.12 -17.36 18.65
CA TYR A 82 -19.66 -16.07 19.12
C TYR A 82 -19.64 -15.06 17.96
N GLY A 83 -20.23 -13.87 18.17
CA GLY A 83 -20.31 -12.81 17.17
C GLY A 83 -19.64 -11.55 17.69
N GLU A 84 -18.58 -11.09 17.03
CA GLU A 84 -17.88 -9.86 17.41
C GLU A 84 -17.48 -9.03 16.19
N ASP A 85 -17.53 -7.71 16.37
CA ASP A 85 -17.05 -6.75 15.39
C ASP A 85 -15.68 -6.22 15.80
N ILE A 86 -14.68 -6.56 15.01
CA ILE A 86 -13.30 -6.12 15.19
C ILE A 86 -13.15 -4.79 14.47
N ILE A 87 -12.82 -3.74 15.22
CA ILE A 87 -12.52 -2.42 14.66
C ILE A 87 -11.01 -2.22 14.63
N LEU A 88 -10.46 -2.01 13.43
CA LEU A 88 -9.03 -1.78 13.20
C LEU A 88 -8.82 -0.36 12.71
N THR A 89 -7.82 0.33 13.24
CA THR A 89 -7.46 1.69 12.83
C THR A 89 -6.33 1.63 11.82
N VAL A 90 -6.52 2.27 10.68
CA VAL A 90 -5.52 2.45 9.63
C VAL A 90 -5.08 3.90 9.66
N VAL A 91 -3.79 4.16 9.80
CA VAL A 91 -3.22 5.51 9.81
C VAL A 91 -2.40 5.72 8.54
N ASN A 92 -2.67 6.79 7.79
CA ASN A 92 -1.85 7.16 6.64
C ASN A 92 -0.73 8.10 7.10
N ARG A 93 0.51 7.60 7.09
CA ARG A 93 1.73 8.35 7.40
C ARG A 93 2.49 8.80 6.14
N GLY A 94 2.04 8.36 4.97
CA GLY A 94 2.62 8.71 3.68
C GLY A 94 2.35 10.15 3.28
N THR A 95 2.79 10.50 2.07
CA THR A 95 2.58 11.82 1.46
C THR A 95 1.50 11.82 0.39
N VAL A 96 0.94 10.65 0.06
CA VAL A 96 -0.19 10.47 -0.88
C VAL A 96 -1.41 9.88 -0.17
N PRO A 97 -2.64 10.13 -0.65
CA PRO A 97 -3.83 9.48 -0.11
C PRO A 97 -3.74 7.96 -0.25
N ALA A 98 -4.24 7.25 0.75
CA ALA A 98 -4.35 5.80 0.76
C ALA A 98 -5.81 5.40 0.55
N ARG A 99 -6.08 4.44 -0.33
CA ARG A 99 -7.41 3.91 -0.59
C ARG A 99 -7.49 2.46 -0.13
N ILE A 100 -8.46 2.15 0.72
CA ILE A 100 -8.82 0.77 1.08
C ILE A 100 -9.72 0.25 -0.02
N VAL A 101 -9.29 -0.78 -0.74
CA VAL A 101 -9.99 -1.24 -1.96
C VAL A 101 -11.35 -1.84 -1.64
N GLU A 102 -11.47 -2.59 -0.55
CA GLU A 102 -12.67 -3.33 -0.17
C GLU A 102 -13.82 -2.40 0.25
N THR A 103 -13.48 -1.30 0.94
CA THR A 103 -14.47 -0.32 1.40
C THR A 103 -14.61 0.88 0.47
N GLY A 104 -13.62 1.10 -0.41
CA GLY A 104 -13.50 2.31 -1.23
C GLY A 104 -13.12 3.57 -0.44
N SER A 105 -12.85 3.44 0.86
CA SER A 105 -12.54 4.59 1.73
C SER A 105 -11.16 5.17 1.39
N VAL A 106 -11.08 6.50 1.35
CA VAL A 106 -9.82 7.24 1.14
C VAL A 106 -9.38 7.89 2.44
N ILE A 107 -8.12 7.70 2.81
CA ILE A 107 -7.47 8.23 3.99
C ILE A 107 -6.39 9.21 3.53
N TYR A 108 -6.54 10.48 3.83
CA TYR A 108 -5.56 11.50 3.45
C TYR A 108 -4.29 11.44 4.32
N PRO A 109 -3.16 11.99 3.85
CA PRO A 109 -1.94 12.09 4.64
C PRO A 109 -2.17 12.71 6.03
N GLY A 110 -1.77 12.00 7.08
CA GLY A 110 -1.95 12.42 8.48
C GLY A 110 -3.27 12.03 9.11
N ASP A 111 -4.23 11.51 8.33
CA ASP A 111 -5.52 11.05 8.83
C ASP A 111 -5.51 9.56 9.19
N SER A 112 -6.61 9.14 9.84
CA SER A 112 -6.87 7.74 10.15
C SER A 112 -8.26 7.33 9.67
N GLY A 113 -8.39 6.08 9.25
CA GLY A 113 -9.65 5.42 8.90
C GLY A 113 -9.84 4.16 9.72
N THR A 114 -11.03 3.57 9.64
CA THR A 114 -11.36 2.33 10.36
C THR A 114 -11.84 1.25 9.41
N ILE A 115 -11.40 0.03 9.64
CA ILE A 115 -11.90 -1.20 9.01
C ILE A 115 -12.70 -1.96 10.07
N ARG A 116 -13.90 -2.42 9.71
CA ARG A 116 -14.73 -3.28 10.56
C ARG A 116 -14.76 -4.68 9.96
N VAL A 117 -14.36 -5.65 10.75
CA VAL A 117 -14.43 -7.08 10.40
C VAL A 117 -15.46 -7.73 11.31
N THR A 118 -16.48 -8.33 10.71
CA THR A 118 -17.54 -9.02 11.45
C THR A 118 -17.25 -10.51 11.46
N VAL A 119 -16.94 -11.06 12.63
CA VAL A 119 -16.70 -12.49 12.81
C VAL A 119 -17.97 -13.12 13.38
N ASN A 120 -18.54 -14.10 12.67
CA ASN A 120 -19.74 -14.81 13.10
C ASN A 120 -19.72 -16.27 12.60
N PRO A 121 -18.85 -17.13 13.15
CA PRO A 121 -18.84 -18.55 12.82
C PRO A 121 -20.17 -19.22 13.19
N ALA A 122 -20.79 -19.89 12.21
CA ALA A 122 -21.98 -20.68 12.44
C ALA A 122 -21.64 -21.96 13.23
N TYR A 123 -22.51 -22.37 14.15
CA TYR A 123 -22.39 -23.65 14.83
C TYR A 123 -22.73 -24.80 13.88
N GLU A 124 -21.74 -25.62 13.47
CA GLU A 124 -22.01 -26.84 12.70
C GLU A 124 -22.11 -28.03 13.67
N SER A 125 -23.33 -28.42 14.06
CA SER A 125 -23.53 -29.60 14.92
C SER A 125 -24.19 -30.75 14.19
N ASN A 126 -23.39 -31.73 13.79
CA ASN A 126 -23.83 -33.12 13.66
C ASN A 126 -23.03 -33.94 14.68
N VAL A 127 -23.36 -33.81 15.97
CA VAL A 127 -22.67 -34.53 17.04
C VAL A 127 -23.35 -35.88 17.27
N THR A 128 -22.55 -36.94 17.30
CA THR A 128 -22.98 -38.27 17.74
C THR A 128 -22.63 -38.43 19.21
N LEU A 129 -23.63 -38.68 20.06
CA LEU A 129 -23.43 -38.97 21.48
C LEU A 129 -22.71 -40.31 21.66
N ASP A 130 -21.79 -40.39 22.61
CA ASP A 130 -21.13 -41.64 22.94
C ASP A 130 -22.13 -42.66 23.48
N SER A 131 -22.13 -43.85 22.90
CA SER A 131 -22.96 -44.97 23.33
C SER A 131 -22.66 -45.42 24.76
N GLU A 132 -21.43 -45.27 25.27
CA GLU A 132 -21.09 -45.67 26.65
C GLU A 132 -21.83 -44.84 27.71
N ILE A 133 -22.01 -43.53 27.47
CA ILE A 133 -22.77 -42.65 28.35
C ILE A 133 -24.25 -43.04 28.32
N LEU A 134 -24.80 -43.30 27.13
CA LEU A 134 -26.17 -43.78 26.97
C LEU A 134 -26.39 -45.13 27.70
N TYR A 135 -25.43 -46.06 27.61
CA TYR A 135 -25.50 -47.34 28.30
C TYR A 135 -25.49 -47.19 29.82
N SER A 136 -24.56 -46.41 30.40
CA SER A 136 -24.48 -46.22 31.86
C SER A 136 -25.75 -45.61 32.47
N ILE A 137 -26.41 -44.72 31.73
CA ILE A 137 -27.71 -44.11 32.10
C ILE A 137 -28.83 -45.15 32.12
N ILE A 138 -28.87 -46.03 31.12
CA ILE A 138 -29.99 -46.97 30.92
C ILE A 138 -29.84 -48.24 31.76
N SER A 139 -28.61 -48.75 31.95
CA SER A 139 -28.40 -50.07 32.57
C SER A 139 -28.08 -50.05 34.06
N GLU A 140 -27.48 -48.97 34.60
CA GLU A 140 -26.95 -48.97 35.98
C GLU A 140 -27.63 -47.99 36.93
N GLY A 141 -28.65 -47.23 36.48
CA GLY A 141 -29.25 -46.19 37.31
C GLY A 141 -28.26 -45.08 37.69
N GLY A 142 -27.24 -44.87 36.84
CA GLY A 142 -26.17 -43.91 37.05
C GLY A 142 -26.67 -42.47 37.07
N THR A 143 -25.92 -41.60 37.76
CA THR A 143 -26.17 -40.16 37.78
C THR A 143 -25.86 -39.54 36.42
N ILE A 144 -26.81 -38.78 35.87
CA ILE A 144 -26.63 -38.02 34.63
C ILE A 144 -25.76 -36.80 34.94
N ASN A 145 -24.55 -36.77 34.40
CA ASN A 145 -23.73 -35.56 34.37
C ASN A 145 -24.17 -34.68 33.19
N ILE A 146 -25.14 -33.81 33.43
CA ILE A 146 -25.73 -32.93 32.41
C ILE A 146 -24.65 -32.04 31.78
N ASP A 147 -23.68 -31.58 32.56
CA ASP A 147 -22.61 -30.71 32.06
C ASP A 147 -21.70 -31.44 31.05
N GLU A 148 -21.45 -32.73 31.26
CA GLU A 148 -20.66 -33.57 30.36
C GLU A 148 -21.41 -33.85 29.05
N ILE A 149 -22.72 -34.10 29.12
CA ILE A 149 -23.55 -34.30 27.93
C ILE A 149 -23.65 -32.99 27.13
N ILE A 150 -23.87 -31.85 27.80
CA ILE A 150 -23.90 -30.54 27.14
C ILE A 150 -22.55 -30.24 26.49
N GLY A 151 -21.43 -30.51 27.18
CA GLY A 151 -20.09 -30.34 26.61
C GLY A 151 -19.80 -31.21 25.40
N GLN A 152 -20.38 -32.42 25.33
CA GLN A 152 -20.28 -33.28 24.16
C GLN A 152 -21.21 -32.86 23.03
N MET A 153 -22.45 -32.43 23.32
CA MET A 153 -23.42 -31.97 22.33
C MET A 153 -23.04 -30.62 21.72
N PHE A 154 -22.37 -29.78 22.51
CA PHE A 154 -21.92 -28.46 22.12
C PHE A 154 -20.41 -28.30 22.36
N PRO A 155 -19.55 -29.06 21.66
CA PRO A 155 -18.11 -28.87 21.79
C PRO A 155 -17.74 -27.45 21.37
N VAL A 156 -16.75 -26.87 22.05
CA VAL A 156 -16.11 -25.64 21.60
C VAL A 156 -15.51 -25.93 20.22
N GLN A 157 -15.98 -25.23 19.19
CA GLN A 157 -15.40 -25.31 17.85
C GLN A 157 -14.65 -24.01 17.60
N GLU A 158 -13.35 -24.12 17.32
CA GLU A 158 -12.51 -22.99 16.99
C GLU A 158 -12.51 -22.75 15.48
N TYR A 159 -12.84 -21.53 15.07
CA TYR A 159 -12.81 -21.12 13.67
C TYR A 159 -11.60 -20.25 13.40
N SER A 160 -10.75 -20.73 12.49
CA SER A 160 -9.67 -19.94 11.90
C SER A 160 -10.17 -19.21 10.67
N PHE A 161 -10.03 -17.88 10.64
CA PHE A 161 -10.31 -17.07 9.46
C PHE A 161 -9.08 -16.26 9.05
N SER A 162 -9.00 -15.90 7.76
CA SER A 162 -8.00 -14.99 7.20
C SER A 162 -8.72 -14.01 6.29
N GLU A 163 -8.73 -12.73 6.67
CA GLU A 163 -9.20 -11.65 5.80
C GLU A 163 -8.04 -10.75 5.41
N ASP A 164 -8.00 -10.42 4.11
CA ASP A 164 -6.99 -9.58 3.51
C ASP A 164 -7.64 -8.26 3.06
N TYR A 165 -7.08 -7.13 3.51
CA TYR A 165 -7.48 -5.79 3.03
C TYR A 165 -6.34 -5.14 2.28
N TYR A 166 -6.58 -4.76 1.02
CA TYR A 166 -5.56 -4.18 0.15
C TYR A 166 -5.61 -2.65 0.13
N ILE A 167 -4.45 -2.03 0.30
CA ILE A 167 -4.27 -0.58 0.22
C ILE A 167 -3.49 -0.18 -1.03
N GLU A 168 -4.08 0.76 -1.78
CA GLU A 168 -3.46 1.39 -2.94
C GLU A 168 -3.43 2.92 -2.80
N GLN A 169 -2.80 3.58 -3.78
CA GLN A 169 -2.84 5.04 -3.85
C GLN A 169 -4.25 5.51 -4.21
N GLY A 170 -4.84 6.36 -3.36
CA GLY A 170 -6.13 6.98 -3.61
C GLY A 170 -5.99 8.18 -4.55
N PHE A 171 -6.76 8.19 -5.63
CA PHE A 171 -6.94 9.33 -6.52
C PHE A 171 -8.14 10.17 -6.12
#